data_AF-A0A2E4CGM5-F1
#
_entry.id   AF-A0A2E4CGM5-F1
#
_cell.length_a   1.000
_cell.length_b   1.000
_cell.length_c   1.000
_cell.angle_alpha   90.00
_cell.angle_beta   90.00
_cell.angle_gamma   90.00
#
_symmetry.space_group_name_H-M   'P 1'
#
loop_
_entity.id
_entity.type
_entity.pdbx_description
1 polymer ?
#
loop_
_entity_poly.entity_id
_entity_poly.type
_entity_poly.pdbx_seq_one_letter_code
_entity_poly.pdbx_strand_id
1 'polypeptide(L)'
;MKMEQDRQIKQANANESINIAEIVRQVLARLDSAADTKHTTQIANSTTQKQTTSAALTEKIITSRTIQELSKQTSQIFVSPTAIITPSARDDARSRNIEIQRTVQLPEGQQPDQQKIEIIDYAQPERAHAVKQQLAFRGITNGTGKIVLTETPAKEVHFQCARNNEVAVMIGSFDDIQRFSDEITPTVWVLDMQRLTFSAVVNAVAQISKTRRVDR
;
A
#
# COMPACT_ATOMS: atom_id res chain seq x y z
N MET A 1 29.98 54.66 -2.39
CA MET A 1 28.55 54.66 -2.01
C MET A 1 27.78 53.37 -2.38
N LYS A 2 28.35 52.41 -3.15
CA LYS A 2 27.69 51.12 -3.45
C LYS A 2 28.02 49.97 -2.49
N MET A 3 29.11 50.04 -1.72
CA MET A 3 29.50 48.94 -0.80
C MET A 3 28.76 48.94 0.55
N GLU A 4 28.10 50.04 0.92
CA GLU A 4 27.36 50.13 2.19
C GLU A 4 25.93 49.56 2.08
N GLN A 5 25.33 49.60 0.88
CA GLN A 5 23.99 49.06 0.62
C GLN A 5 23.94 47.53 0.64
N ASP A 6 24.99 46.85 0.17
CA ASP A 6 25.03 45.37 0.14
C ASP A 6 25.17 44.73 1.53
N ARG A 7 25.70 45.46 2.52
CA ARG A 7 25.77 45.00 3.91
C ARG A 7 24.42 45.08 4.63
N GLN A 8 23.61 46.11 4.34
CA GLN A 8 22.28 46.25 4.94
C GLN A 8 21.28 45.22 4.41
N ILE A 9 21.36 44.82 3.14
CA ILE A 9 20.48 43.81 2.54
C ILE A 9 20.78 42.39 3.08
N LYS A 10 22.05 42.08 3.40
CA LYS A 10 22.41 40.79 4.03
C LYS A 10 22.00 40.70 5.51
N GLN A 11 21.94 41.81 6.24
CA GLN A 11 21.47 41.81 7.63
C GLN A 11 19.94 41.70 7.75
N ALA A 12 19.17 42.26 6.81
CA ALA A 12 17.71 42.12 6.79
C ALA A 12 17.25 40.67 6.54
N ASN A 13 17.92 39.95 5.62
CA ASN A 13 17.59 38.55 5.30
C ASN A 13 17.90 37.55 6.44
N ALA A 14 18.85 37.87 7.32
CA ALA A 14 19.15 37.02 8.48
C ALA A 14 18.03 37.12 9.55
N ASN A 15 17.44 38.30 9.73
CA ASN A 15 16.41 38.53 10.76
C ASN A 15 15.04 37.92 10.41
N GLU A 16 14.67 37.78 9.13
CA GLU A 16 13.46 37.05 8.73
C GLU A 16 13.60 35.53 8.90
N SER A 17 14.78 34.98 8.60
CA SER A 17 15.05 33.54 8.79
C SER A 17 15.12 33.11 10.26
N ILE A 18 15.46 34.03 11.17
CA ILE A 18 15.46 33.78 12.62
C ILE A 18 14.04 33.64 13.16
N ASN A 19 13.05 34.28 12.54
CA ASN A 19 11.66 34.27 13.02
C ASN A 19 10.89 33.00 12.59
N ILE A 20 11.17 32.46 11.39
CA ILE A 20 10.51 31.23 10.91
C ILE A 20 10.91 30.02 11.75
N ALA A 21 12.19 29.89 12.09
CA ALA A 21 12.68 28.75 12.87
C ALA A 21 12.09 28.73 14.31
N GLU A 22 11.89 29.91 14.90
CA GLU A 22 11.27 30.05 16.22
C GLU A 22 9.76 29.75 16.16
N ILE A 23 9.07 30.24 15.13
CA ILE A 23 7.66 29.93 14.88
C ILE A 23 7.47 28.42 14.66
N VAL A 24 8.33 27.75 13.89
CA VAL A 24 8.24 26.30 13.65
C VAL A 24 8.45 25.51 14.94
N ARG A 25 9.42 25.89 15.78
CA ARG A 25 9.58 25.27 17.11
C ARG A 25 8.35 25.49 17.99
N GLN A 26 7.75 26.68 17.94
CA GLN A 26 6.59 27.00 18.75
C GLN A 26 5.31 26.29 18.27
N VAL A 27 5.18 26.05 16.96
CA VAL A 27 4.10 25.24 16.36
C VAL A 27 4.28 23.76 16.70
N LEU A 28 5.48 23.22 16.58
CA LEU A 28 5.78 21.83 16.97
C LEU A 28 5.51 21.61 18.47
N ALA A 29 5.97 22.51 19.34
CA ALA A 29 5.72 22.44 20.78
C ALA A 29 4.22 22.51 21.13
N ARG A 30 3.42 23.27 20.37
CA ARG A 30 1.95 23.33 20.54
C ARG A 30 1.24 22.10 20.02
N LEU A 31 1.73 21.46 18.94
CA LEU A 31 1.18 20.20 18.44
C LEU A 31 1.44 19.05 19.41
N ASP A 32 2.64 18.98 20.00
CA ASP A 32 2.96 17.99 21.03
C ASP A 32 2.16 18.23 22.32
N SER A 33 2.01 19.49 22.76
CA SER A 33 1.21 19.82 23.95
C SER A 33 -0.30 19.61 23.76
N ALA A 34 -0.80 19.72 22.52
CA ALA A 34 -2.20 19.43 22.19
C ALA A 34 -2.49 17.92 22.12
N ALA A 35 -1.47 17.08 21.96
CA ALA A 35 -1.60 15.62 22.00
C ALA A 35 -1.66 15.06 23.44
N ASP A 36 -1.17 15.80 24.44
CA ASP A 36 -1.05 15.31 25.84
C ASP A 36 -2.23 15.65 26.76
N THR A 37 -3.33 16.23 26.25
CA THR A 37 -4.55 16.42 27.07
C THR A 37 -5.58 15.32 26.79
N LYS A 38 -5.18 14.06 26.95
CA LYS A 38 -6.04 12.88 27.20
C LYS A 38 -5.18 11.63 27.39
N HIS A 39 -4.58 11.46 28.57
CA HIS A 39 -4.65 10.21 29.34
C HIS A 39 -3.85 10.35 30.64
N THR A 40 -4.57 10.52 31.74
CA THR A 40 -4.05 10.25 33.08
C THR A 40 -3.74 8.76 33.21
N THR A 41 -2.56 8.49 33.79
CA THR A 41 -2.04 7.23 34.34
C THR A 41 -1.80 6.07 33.39
N GLN A 42 -0.52 5.74 33.15
CA GLN A 42 0.06 4.48 33.63
C GLN A 42 1.60 4.47 33.49
N ILE A 43 2.25 4.57 34.66
CA ILE A 43 3.46 3.86 35.14
C ILE A 43 4.52 3.51 34.08
N ALA A 44 5.66 4.19 34.23
CA ALA A 44 6.95 3.88 33.65
C ALA A 44 7.34 2.40 33.83
N ASN A 45 7.79 1.77 32.75
CA ASN A 45 8.83 0.75 32.79
C ASN A 45 9.63 0.78 31.48
N SER A 46 10.75 1.50 31.56
CA SER A 46 11.81 1.50 30.55
C SER A 46 12.38 0.10 30.39
N THR A 47 12.12 -0.54 29.26
CA THR A 47 12.97 -1.61 28.74
C THR A 47 13.35 -1.29 27.30
N THR A 48 14.66 -1.26 27.06
CA THR A 48 15.30 -1.14 25.75
C THR A 48 14.91 -2.34 24.88
N GLN A 49 13.75 -2.26 24.23
CA GLN A 49 13.33 -3.26 23.25
C GLN A 49 14.17 -3.06 21.98
N LYS A 50 14.99 -4.08 21.65
CA LYS A 50 15.45 -4.28 20.27
C LYS A 50 14.21 -4.22 19.39
N GLN A 51 14.16 -3.27 18.47
CA GLN A 51 13.02 -3.02 17.59
C GLN A 51 12.81 -4.25 16.68
N THR A 52 12.01 -5.20 17.15
CA THR A 52 11.64 -6.39 16.38
C THR A 52 10.54 -6.00 15.43
N THR A 53 10.69 -6.37 14.16
CA THR A 53 9.73 -6.01 13.11
C THR A 53 8.80 -7.19 12.82
N SER A 54 7.57 -6.87 12.49
CA SER A 54 6.65 -7.85 11.94
C SER A 54 6.61 -7.72 10.41
N ALA A 55 6.34 -8.81 9.73
CA ALA A 55 6.18 -8.83 8.28
C ALA A 55 4.93 -9.59 7.88
N ALA A 56 4.25 -9.16 6.83
CA ALA A 56 3.09 -9.85 6.30
C ALA A 56 3.40 -10.45 4.93
N LEU A 57 3.07 -11.73 4.78
CA LEU A 57 3.26 -12.49 3.56
C LEU A 57 1.90 -12.75 2.92
N THR A 58 1.71 -12.23 1.71
CA THR A 58 0.48 -12.39 0.92
C THR A 58 0.54 -13.61 -0.02
N GLU A 59 1.66 -14.31 -0.04
CA GLU A 59 1.88 -15.50 -0.87
C GLU A 59 1.04 -16.71 -0.39
N LYS A 60 0.48 -17.46 -1.34
CA LYS A 60 -0.24 -18.70 -1.04
C LYS A 60 0.70 -19.85 -0.65
N ILE A 61 1.94 -19.85 -1.14
CA ILE A 61 2.93 -20.88 -0.82
C ILE A 61 4.15 -20.19 -0.21
N ILE A 62 4.37 -20.42 1.09
CA ILE A 62 5.52 -19.87 1.80
C ILE A 62 6.66 -20.88 1.74
N THR A 63 7.75 -20.48 1.10
CA THR A 63 8.94 -21.30 0.89
C THR A 63 10.08 -20.90 1.82
N SER A 64 11.08 -21.77 1.94
CA SER A 64 12.32 -21.48 2.69
C SER A 64 12.98 -20.19 2.17
N ARG A 65 12.98 -19.97 0.84
CA ARG A 65 13.44 -18.72 0.23
C ARG A 65 12.68 -17.50 0.76
N THR A 66 11.35 -17.56 0.79
CA THR A 66 10.50 -16.46 1.29
C THR A 66 10.91 -16.07 2.72
N ILE A 67 11.19 -17.06 3.58
CA ILE A 67 11.65 -16.80 4.95
C ILE A 67 13.06 -16.20 4.97
N GLN A 68 13.98 -16.69 4.15
CA GLN A 68 15.36 -16.21 4.10
C GLN A 68 15.48 -14.75 3.63
N GLU A 69 14.59 -14.30 2.74
CA GLU A 69 14.54 -12.93 2.24
C GLU A 69 14.03 -11.91 3.29
N LEU A 70 13.37 -12.39 4.37
CA LEU A 70 12.92 -11.53 5.47
C LEU A 70 14.11 -10.93 6.24
N SER A 71 13.93 -9.69 6.69
CA SER A 71 14.89 -8.99 7.56
C SER A 71 15.30 -9.85 8.76
N LYS A 72 16.59 -9.80 9.13
CA LYS A 72 17.12 -10.50 10.31
C LYS A 72 16.46 -10.06 11.62
N GLN A 73 15.79 -8.91 11.62
CA GLN A 73 15.07 -8.35 12.76
C GLN A 73 13.59 -8.76 12.80
N THR A 74 13.12 -9.55 11.83
CA THR A 74 11.74 -10.03 11.81
C THR A 74 11.56 -11.10 12.89
N SER A 75 10.65 -10.87 13.83
CA SER A 75 10.31 -11.82 14.90
C SER A 75 8.96 -12.49 14.68
N GLN A 76 8.13 -11.95 13.78
CA GLN A 76 6.77 -12.40 13.56
C GLN A 76 6.39 -12.24 12.10
N ILE A 77 5.74 -13.26 11.56
CA ILE A 77 5.15 -13.21 10.22
C ILE A 77 3.65 -13.48 10.26
N PHE A 78 2.91 -12.69 9.51
CA PHE A 78 1.49 -12.85 9.31
C PHE A 78 1.25 -13.45 7.93
N VAL A 79 0.57 -14.59 7.89
CA VAL A 79 0.30 -15.32 6.64
C VAL A 79 -1.20 -15.51 6.47
N SER A 80 -1.67 -15.59 5.23
CA SER A 80 -3.07 -15.90 4.94
C SER A 80 -3.49 -17.22 5.61
N PRO A 81 -4.74 -17.34 6.13
CA PRO A 81 -5.25 -18.59 6.70
C PRO A 81 -5.19 -19.78 5.73
N THR A 82 -5.23 -19.51 4.42
CA THR A 82 -5.18 -20.52 3.35
C THR A 82 -3.76 -20.78 2.82
N ALA A 83 -2.74 -20.11 3.36
CA ALA A 83 -1.37 -20.26 2.91
C ALA A 83 -0.79 -21.64 3.30
N ILE A 84 -0.18 -22.28 2.30
CA ILE A 84 0.58 -23.52 2.44
C ILE A 84 2.01 -23.14 2.82
N ILE A 85 2.47 -23.60 3.97
CA ILE A 85 3.83 -23.38 4.44
C ILE A 85 4.60 -24.66 4.21
N THR A 86 5.65 -24.61 3.40
CA THR A 86 6.52 -25.77 3.16
C THR A 86 7.22 -26.20 4.45
N PRO A 87 7.52 -27.49 4.66
CA PRO A 87 8.23 -27.96 5.85
C PRO A 87 9.55 -27.20 6.10
N SER A 88 10.34 -27.00 5.03
CA SER A 88 11.59 -26.25 5.10
C SER A 88 11.40 -24.78 5.51
N ALA A 89 10.34 -24.12 5.06
CA ALA A 89 10.02 -22.75 5.51
C ALA A 89 9.69 -22.71 7.00
N ARG A 90 8.95 -23.72 7.50
CA ARG A 90 8.61 -23.80 8.93
C ARG A 90 9.85 -24.05 9.78
N ASP A 91 10.77 -24.89 9.32
CA ASP A 91 12.03 -25.14 10.02
C ASP A 91 12.94 -23.92 10.02
N ASP A 92 13.05 -23.19 8.89
CA ASP A 92 13.79 -21.94 8.81
C ASP A 92 13.21 -20.86 9.74
N ALA A 93 11.88 -20.71 9.76
CA ALA A 93 11.22 -19.78 10.67
C ALA A 93 11.50 -20.12 12.14
N ARG A 94 11.42 -21.42 12.50
CA ARG A 94 11.75 -21.90 13.85
C ARG A 94 13.20 -21.60 14.21
N SER A 95 14.15 -21.86 13.30
CA SER A 95 15.58 -21.61 13.52
C SER A 95 15.88 -20.12 13.78
N ARG A 96 15.05 -19.23 13.26
CA ARG A 96 15.16 -17.78 13.40
C ARG A 96 14.29 -17.19 14.50
N ASN A 97 13.58 -18.03 15.29
CA ASN A 97 12.60 -17.59 16.28
C ASN A 97 11.52 -16.66 15.70
N ILE A 98 11.08 -16.93 14.46
CA ILE A 98 9.99 -16.21 13.81
C ILE A 98 8.67 -16.89 14.18
N GLU A 99 7.78 -16.16 14.85
CA GLU A 99 6.43 -16.61 15.13
C GLU A 99 5.56 -16.52 13.88
N ILE A 100 4.87 -17.60 13.52
CA ILE A 100 3.98 -17.65 12.37
C ILE A 100 2.53 -17.51 12.84
N GLN A 101 1.90 -16.39 12.51
CA GLN A 101 0.49 -16.15 12.80
C GLN A 101 -0.35 -16.19 11.53
N ARG A 102 -1.42 -17.00 11.57
CA ARG A 102 -2.41 -17.08 10.49
C ARG A 102 -3.54 -16.11 10.79
N THR A 103 -3.41 -14.86 10.38
CA THR A 103 -4.43 -13.83 10.59
C THR A 103 -4.83 -13.18 9.27
N VAL A 104 -6.06 -12.68 9.23
CA VAL A 104 -6.58 -11.87 8.09
C VAL A 104 -6.15 -10.41 8.21
N GLN A 105 -5.84 -9.95 9.42
CA GLN A 105 -5.37 -8.60 9.70
C GLN A 105 -3.87 -8.59 9.89
N LEU A 106 -3.19 -7.86 9.01
CA LEU A 106 -1.84 -7.38 9.23
C LEU A 106 -1.82 -6.48 10.48
N PRO A 107 -0.67 -6.33 11.17
CA PRO A 107 -0.51 -5.37 12.24
C PRO A 107 -0.80 -3.95 11.72
N GLU A 108 -1.54 -3.17 12.53
CA GLU A 108 -1.86 -1.76 12.27
C GLU A 108 -0.58 -0.98 11.96
N GLY A 109 -0.52 -0.39 10.76
CA GLY A 109 0.63 0.38 10.27
C GLY A 109 1.38 -0.21 9.08
N GLN A 110 1.10 -1.46 8.67
CA GLN A 110 1.65 -2.06 7.45
C GLN A 110 0.61 -2.53 6.44
N GLN A 111 -0.68 -2.40 6.76
CA GLN A 111 -1.73 -2.71 5.80
C GLN A 111 -1.79 -1.54 4.79
N PRO A 112 -1.59 -1.79 3.47
CA PRO A 112 -2.05 -0.81 2.48
C PRO A 112 -3.52 -0.55 2.78
N ASP A 113 -4.05 0.64 2.51
CA ASP A 113 -5.48 0.94 2.65
C ASP A 113 -6.28 -0.02 1.74
N GLN A 114 -6.54 -1.22 2.25
CA GLN A 114 -6.97 -2.40 1.51
C GLN A 114 -8.48 -2.45 1.64
N GLN A 115 -9.13 -1.67 0.78
CA GLN A 115 -10.57 -1.74 0.61
C GLN A 115 -10.93 -3.07 -0.08
N LYS A 116 -12.18 -3.49 0.11
CA LYS A 116 -12.72 -4.65 -0.60
C LYS A 116 -12.57 -4.40 -2.10
N ILE A 117 -12.03 -5.37 -2.85
CA ILE A 117 -11.80 -5.18 -4.29
C ILE A 117 -13.15 -4.94 -4.98
N GLU A 118 -13.30 -3.76 -5.55
CA GLU A 118 -14.45 -3.43 -6.38
C GLU A 118 -14.18 -3.90 -7.81
N ILE A 119 -14.94 -4.89 -8.27
CA ILE A 119 -14.91 -5.35 -9.66
C ILE A 119 -16.30 -5.16 -10.26
N ILE A 120 -16.36 -4.43 -11.36
CA ILE A 120 -17.58 -4.05 -12.06
C ILE A 120 -17.49 -4.51 -13.51
N ASP A 121 -18.60 -5.01 -14.03
CA ASP A 121 -18.80 -5.22 -15.44
C ASP A 121 -20.24 -4.78 -15.76
N TYR A 122 -20.37 -3.64 -16.42
CA TYR A 122 -21.68 -3.06 -16.72
C TYR A 122 -22.45 -3.87 -17.77
N ALA A 123 -21.74 -4.57 -18.66
CA ALA A 123 -22.36 -5.36 -19.73
C ALA A 123 -22.70 -6.78 -19.24
N GLN A 124 -21.84 -7.38 -18.42
CA GLN A 124 -21.95 -8.76 -17.95
C GLN A 124 -21.64 -8.88 -16.45
N PRO A 125 -22.58 -8.56 -15.55
CA PRO A 125 -22.35 -8.61 -14.10
C PRO A 125 -21.91 -9.99 -13.57
N GLU A 126 -22.42 -11.08 -14.19
CA GLU A 126 -22.05 -12.46 -13.86
C GLU A 126 -20.55 -12.73 -14.05
N ARG A 127 -19.93 -12.09 -15.06
CA ARG A 127 -18.49 -12.21 -15.34
C ARG A 127 -17.68 -11.60 -14.20
N ALA A 128 -18.05 -10.41 -13.74
CA ALA A 128 -17.44 -9.79 -12.56
C ALA A 128 -17.63 -10.64 -11.31
N HIS A 129 -18.81 -11.26 -11.13
CA HIS A 129 -19.07 -12.16 -10.00
C HIS A 129 -18.16 -13.40 -10.04
N ALA A 130 -18.02 -14.03 -11.21
CA ALA A 130 -17.12 -15.17 -11.41
C ALA A 130 -15.66 -14.81 -11.12
N VAL A 131 -15.19 -13.63 -11.56
CA VAL A 131 -13.83 -13.15 -11.23
C VAL A 131 -13.67 -12.99 -9.72
N LYS A 132 -14.64 -12.37 -9.03
CA LYS A 132 -14.61 -12.23 -7.56
C LYS A 132 -14.56 -13.58 -6.85
N GLN A 133 -15.34 -14.57 -7.30
CA GLN A 133 -15.30 -15.92 -6.73
C GLN A 133 -13.92 -16.57 -6.91
N GLN A 134 -13.33 -16.48 -8.10
CA GLN A 134 -12.00 -17.03 -8.37
C GLN A 134 -10.91 -16.38 -7.50
N LEU A 135 -11.01 -15.07 -7.25
CA LEU A 135 -10.09 -14.36 -6.35
C LEU A 135 -10.30 -14.79 -4.90
N ALA A 136 -11.55 -14.94 -4.46
CA ALA A 136 -11.88 -15.42 -3.11
C ALA A 136 -11.34 -16.83 -2.86
N PHE A 137 -11.44 -17.75 -3.83
CA PHE A 137 -10.82 -19.07 -3.76
C PHE A 137 -9.28 -19.01 -3.64
N ARG A 138 -8.66 -17.91 -4.09
CA ARG A 138 -7.23 -17.64 -3.95
C ARG A 138 -6.87 -16.88 -2.67
N GLY A 139 -7.85 -16.59 -1.81
CA GLY A 139 -7.67 -15.80 -0.59
C GLY A 139 -7.47 -14.30 -0.85
N ILE A 140 -7.81 -13.82 -2.06
CA ILE A 140 -7.67 -12.43 -2.47
C ILE A 140 -9.06 -11.78 -2.39
N THR A 141 -9.33 -11.07 -1.31
CA THR A 141 -10.62 -10.37 -1.10
C THR A 141 -10.46 -8.85 -1.04
N ASN A 142 -9.24 -8.38 -0.76
CA ASN A 142 -8.93 -6.97 -0.57
C ASN A 142 -7.82 -6.56 -1.53
N GLY A 143 -7.82 -5.29 -1.93
CA GLY A 143 -6.86 -4.76 -2.88
C GLY A 143 -7.07 -3.28 -3.09
N THR A 144 -6.33 -2.73 -4.05
CA THR A 144 -6.25 -1.29 -4.29
C THR A 144 -6.92 -0.94 -5.61
N GLY A 145 -7.81 0.06 -5.54
CA GLY A 145 -8.47 0.61 -6.72
C GLY A 145 -9.68 -0.17 -7.21
N LYS A 146 -10.40 0.46 -8.14
CA LYS A 146 -11.60 -0.04 -8.79
C LYS A 146 -11.24 -0.74 -10.09
N ILE A 147 -11.85 -1.89 -10.37
CA ILE A 147 -11.58 -2.69 -11.56
C ILE A 147 -12.82 -2.72 -12.42
N VAL A 148 -12.67 -2.35 -13.69
CA VAL A 148 -13.76 -2.35 -14.67
C VAL A 148 -13.42 -3.32 -15.79
N LEU A 149 -14.28 -4.31 -15.97
CA LEU A 149 -14.21 -5.26 -17.09
C LEU A 149 -15.07 -4.71 -18.22
N THR A 150 -14.50 -4.57 -19.42
CA THR A 150 -15.23 -4.01 -20.56
C THR A 150 -14.70 -4.49 -21.89
N GLU A 151 -15.56 -4.53 -22.89
CA GLU A 151 -15.21 -4.79 -24.29
C GLU A 151 -14.89 -3.49 -25.05
N THR A 152 -15.13 -2.33 -24.43
CA THR A 152 -14.83 -1.01 -25.01
C THR A 152 -13.90 -0.20 -24.09
N PRO A 153 -12.65 -0.63 -23.88
CA PRO A 153 -11.78 -0.09 -22.84
C PRO A 153 -11.42 1.39 -23.06
N ALA A 154 -11.20 1.83 -24.30
CA ALA A 154 -10.90 3.23 -24.58
C ALA A 154 -12.06 4.18 -24.20
N LYS A 155 -13.30 3.75 -24.48
CA LYS A 155 -14.52 4.50 -24.11
C LYS A 155 -14.66 4.59 -22.58
N GLU A 156 -14.38 3.49 -21.90
CA GLU A 156 -14.46 3.40 -20.45
C GLU A 156 -13.39 4.27 -19.77
N VAL A 157 -12.13 4.21 -20.21
CA VAL A 157 -11.06 5.08 -19.69
C VAL A 157 -11.43 6.56 -19.87
N HIS A 158 -11.91 6.94 -21.06
CA HIS A 158 -12.37 8.31 -21.28
C HIS A 158 -13.52 8.70 -20.33
N PHE A 159 -14.49 7.81 -20.14
CA PHE A 159 -15.61 8.05 -19.23
C PHE A 159 -15.14 8.25 -17.78
N GLN A 160 -14.27 7.39 -17.27
CA GLN A 160 -13.76 7.47 -15.90
C GLN A 160 -12.94 8.75 -15.68
N CYS A 161 -12.04 9.08 -16.63
CA CYS A 161 -11.22 10.30 -16.53
C CYS A 161 -12.05 11.58 -16.69
N ALA A 162 -12.93 11.65 -17.68
CA ALA A 162 -13.63 12.89 -18.04
C ALA A 162 -14.87 13.16 -17.18
N ARG A 163 -15.59 12.13 -16.72
CA ARG A 163 -16.83 12.30 -15.97
C ARG A 163 -16.68 12.08 -14.48
N ASN A 164 -15.86 11.10 -14.08
CA ASN A 164 -15.69 10.74 -12.67
C ASN A 164 -14.44 11.38 -12.05
N ASN A 165 -13.64 12.09 -12.85
CA ASN A 165 -12.37 12.69 -12.43
C ASN A 165 -11.42 11.68 -11.77
N GLU A 166 -11.49 10.43 -12.23
CA GLU A 166 -10.66 9.32 -11.73
C GLU A 166 -9.42 9.14 -12.63
N VAL A 167 -8.33 8.63 -12.06
CA VAL A 167 -7.13 8.29 -12.84
C VAL A 167 -7.30 6.86 -13.33
N ALA A 168 -7.77 6.71 -14.56
CA ALA A 168 -8.04 5.41 -15.18
C ALA A 168 -6.97 5.01 -16.19
N VAL A 169 -6.58 3.74 -16.16
CA VAL A 169 -5.66 3.14 -17.14
C VAL A 169 -6.26 1.90 -17.77
N MET A 170 -5.99 1.71 -19.06
CA MET A 170 -6.34 0.48 -19.77
C MET A 170 -5.19 -0.52 -19.64
N ILE A 171 -5.53 -1.76 -19.28
CA ILE A 171 -4.59 -2.87 -19.21
C ILE A 171 -4.88 -3.84 -20.35
N GLY A 172 -3.95 -3.90 -21.29
CA GLY A 172 -3.95 -4.88 -22.38
C GLY A 172 -2.89 -5.96 -22.23
N SER A 173 -1.90 -5.74 -21.37
CA SER A 173 -0.83 -6.69 -21.02
C SER A 173 -0.52 -6.66 -19.52
N PHE A 174 0.11 -7.70 -18.99
CA PHE A 174 0.57 -7.76 -17.60
C PHE A 174 1.70 -6.76 -17.30
N ASP A 175 2.56 -6.47 -18.28
CA ASP A 175 3.66 -5.51 -18.11
C ASP A 175 3.16 -4.09 -17.83
N ASP A 176 1.97 -3.75 -18.34
CA ASP A 176 1.34 -2.45 -18.15
C ASP A 176 0.99 -2.21 -16.68
N ILE A 177 0.69 -3.27 -15.91
CA ILE A 177 0.23 -3.15 -14.53
C ILE A 177 1.30 -2.54 -13.65
N GLN A 178 2.52 -3.10 -13.70
CA GLN A 178 3.63 -2.62 -12.89
C GLN A 178 4.03 -1.20 -13.33
N ARG A 179 4.15 -0.99 -14.64
CA ARG A 179 4.51 0.30 -15.19
C ARG A 179 3.56 1.42 -14.76
N PHE A 180 2.25 1.22 -14.88
CA PHE A 180 1.26 2.23 -14.49
C PHE A 180 1.14 2.40 -12.98
N SER A 181 1.31 1.32 -12.20
CA SER A 181 1.40 1.41 -10.74
C SER A 181 2.49 2.40 -10.32
N ASP A 182 3.67 2.30 -10.93
CA ASP A 182 4.84 3.10 -10.58
C ASP A 182 4.78 4.53 -11.14
N GLU A 183 4.28 4.71 -12.36
CA GLU A 183 4.27 6.02 -13.04
C GLU A 183 3.07 6.90 -12.66
N ILE A 184 1.88 6.32 -12.50
CA ILE A 184 0.60 7.07 -12.55
C ILE A 184 -0.26 6.85 -11.29
N THR A 185 -0.02 5.79 -10.53
CA THR A 185 -0.83 5.42 -9.34
C THR A 185 -2.35 5.46 -9.63
N PRO A 186 -2.82 4.65 -10.59
CA PRO A 186 -4.20 4.69 -11.06
C PRO A 186 -5.20 4.29 -9.96
N THR A 187 -6.34 4.98 -9.93
CA THR A 187 -7.46 4.63 -9.05
C THR A 187 -8.41 3.64 -9.71
N VAL A 188 -8.43 3.59 -11.05
CA VAL A 188 -9.28 2.70 -11.84
C VAL A 188 -8.45 1.91 -12.86
N TRP A 189 -8.66 0.60 -12.87
CA TRP A 189 -8.04 -0.34 -13.78
C TRP A 189 -9.09 -0.88 -14.75
N VAL A 190 -8.97 -0.51 -16.02
CA VAL A 190 -9.88 -0.95 -17.08
C VAL A 190 -9.25 -2.14 -17.79
N LEU A 191 -9.83 -3.33 -17.62
CA LEU A 191 -9.34 -4.56 -18.24
C LEU A 191 -10.07 -4.80 -19.57
N ASP A 192 -9.28 -4.97 -20.63
CA ASP A 192 -9.77 -5.22 -21.99
C ASP A 192 -10.21 -6.68 -22.15
N MET A 193 -11.52 -6.91 -22.17
CA MET A 193 -12.12 -8.24 -22.29
C MET A 193 -12.08 -8.81 -23.71
N GLN A 194 -11.73 -8.01 -24.73
CA GLN A 194 -11.51 -8.51 -26.08
C GLN A 194 -10.11 -9.09 -26.24
N ARG A 195 -9.14 -8.63 -25.43
CA ARG A 195 -7.74 -9.08 -25.48
C ARG A 195 -7.38 -10.07 -24.36
N LEU A 196 -7.96 -9.91 -23.18
CA LEU A 196 -7.64 -10.75 -22.02
C LEU A 196 -8.61 -11.92 -21.90
N THR A 197 -8.06 -13.13 -21.77
CA THR A 197 -8.86 -14.30 -21.39
C THR A 197 -9.30 -14.20 -19.93
N PHE A 198 -10.33 -14.95 -19.54
CA PHE A 198 -10.82 -14.95 -18.16
C PHE A 198 -9.71 -15.27 -17.13
N SER A 199 -8.85 -16.26 -17.39
CA SER A 199 -7.73 -16.56 -16.50
C SER A 199 -6.72 -15.41 -16.44
N ALA A 200 -6.50 -14.72 -17.57
CA ALA A 200 -5.60 -13.57 -17.60
C ALA A 200 -6.17 -12.41 -16.77
N VAL A 201 -7.48 -12.15 -16.87
CA VAL A 201 -8.19 -11.17 -16.04
C VAL A 201 -8.02 -11.47 -14.56
N VAL A 202 -8.29 -12.70 -14.12
CA VAL A 202 -8.14 -13.07 -12.69
C VAL A 202 -6.70 -12.87 -12.21
N ASN A 203 -5.71 -13.22 -13.03
CA ASN A 203 -4.30 -13.01 -12.69
C ASN A 203 -3.93 -11.52 -12.65
N ALA A 204 -4.45 -10.72 -13.58
CA ALA A 204 -4.21 -9.28 -13.64
C ALA A 204 -4.79 -8.60 -12.40
N VAL A 205 -6.01 -8.94 -12.00
CA VAL A 205 -6.61 -8.44 -10.76
C VAL A 205 -5.80 -8.85 -9.54
N ALA A 206 -5.32 -10.09 -9.48
CA ALA A 206 -4.47 -10.55 -8.38
C ALA A 206 -3.12 -9.83 -8.30
N GLN A 207 -2.61 -9.33 -9.43
CA GLN A 207 -1.39 -8.51 -9.46
C GLN A 207 -1.71 -7.07 -9.06
N ILE A 208 -2.78 -6.48 -9.59
CA ILE A 208 -3.29 -5.15 -9.23
C ILE A 208 -3.54 -5.07 -7.72
N SER A 209 -4.12 -6.10 -7.10
CA SER A 209 -4.39 -6.10 -5.65
C SER A 209 -3.13 -6.03 -4.78
N LYS A 210 -1.95 -6.29 -5.36
CA LYS A 210 -0.65 -6.18 -4.68
C LYS A 210 0.03 -4.83 -4.92
N THR A 211 -0.47 -4.02 -5.85
CA THR A 211 0.06 -2.67 -6.08
C THR A 211 -0.23 -1.79 -4.87
N ARG A 212 0.65 -0.84 -4.59
CA ARG A 212 0.52 0.04 -3.42
C ARG A 212 -0.36 1.23 -3.80
N ARG A 213 -1.44 1.48 -3.06
CA ARG A 213 -2.10 2.79 -3.09
C ARG A 213 -1.23 3.75 -2.28
N VAL A 214 -0.69 4.78 -2.92
CA VAL A 214 -0.07 5.90 -2.22
C VAL A 214 -1.16 6.95 -2.10
N ASP A 215 -1.73 7.11 -0.91
CA ASP A 215 -2.64 8.22 -0.65
C ASP A 215 -1.85 9.53 -0.76
N ARG A 216 -2.35 10.45 -1.60
CA ARG A 216 -1.85 11.82 -1.72
C ARG A 216 -2.64 12.75 -0.83
#